data_AF-A0A7D3WT60-F1
#
_entry.id   AF-A0A7D3WT60-F1
#
_cell.length_a   1.000
_cell.length_b   1.000
_cell.length_c   1.000
_cell.angle_alpha   90.00
_cell.angle_beta   90.00
_cell.angle_gamma   90.00
#
_symmetry.space_group_name_H-M   'P 1'
#
loop_
_entity.id
_entity.type
_entity.pdbx_description
1 polymer ?
#
loop_
_entity_poly.entity_id
_entity_poly.type
_entity_poly.pdbx_seq_one_letter_code
_entity_poly.pdbx_strand_id
1 'polypeptide(L)'
;MRPGQTLAFDLIATDPDGDPIQFTLGGSAGFAPDVLGATIAPQAQAGQVRRARFTWPVDCRAITSPAGQTQQLVFTASSTTPCGTRQLAPTLQIPVIVDYGNVPPVLTTTLPQPTTPTDTVVIRLPLGQPYSATLTGTDANGDVLTMSAAGRGFSLAATGMHFTTEARPAGQAGATFTWLPTCDGVAVVNGKPMPLTVTFQLQEATCRPSPRPAASASRC
;
A
#
# COMPACT_ATOMS: atom_id res chain seq x y z
N MET A 1 -6.07 -16.06 -2.00
CA MET A 1 -5.16 -15.41 -2.98
C MET A 1 -4.63 -14.11 -2.43
N ARG A 2 -3.53 -13.56 -2.93
CA ARG A 2 -2.92 -12.31 -2.43
C ARG A 2 -2.82 -11.25 -3.55
N PRO A 3 -2.79 -9.95 -3.22
CA PRO A 3 -2.43 -8.91 -4.19
C PRO A 3 -1.13 -9.23 -4.93
N GLY A 4 -1.08 -8.94 -6.23
CA GLY A 4 0.00 -9.31 -7.14
C GLY A 4 -0.15 -10.69 -7.79
N GLN A 5 -1.06 -11.54 -7.33
CA GLN A 5 -1.37 -12.83 -7.97
C GLN A 5 -2.43 -12.67 -9.07
N THR A 6 -2.38 -13.57 -10.05
CA THR A 6 -3.44 -13.68 -11.08
C THR A 6 -4.19 -14.99 -10.88
N LEU A 7 -5.52 -14.92 -10.72
CA LEU A 7 -6.39 -16.09 -10.81
C LEU A 7 -6.89 -16.24 -12.23
N ALA A 8 -6.68 -17.41 -12.82
CA ALA A 8 -7.11 -17.65 -14.19
C ALA A 8 -7.40 -19.13 -14.41
N PHE A 9 -8.53 -19.40 -15.06
CA PHE A 9 -9.02 -20.75 -15.38
C PHE A 9 -9.96 -20.68 -16.59
N ASP A 10 -10.24 -21.84 -17.18
CA ASP A 10 -11.13 -21.93 -18.33
C ASP A 10 -12.56 -22.24 -17.87
N LEU A 11 -13.52 -21.55 -18.47
CA LEU A 11 -14.94 -21.83 -18.42
C LEU A 11 -15.29 -22.70 -19.63
N ILE A 12 -16.05 -23.76 -19.39
CA ILE A 12 -16.47 -24.71 -20.42
C ILE A 12 -17.98 -24.89 -20.32
N ALA A 13 -18.66 -24.79 -21.45
CA ALA A 13 -20.07 -25.10 -21.57
C ALA A 13 -20.32 -25.89 -22.86
N THR A 14 -21.40 -26.65 -22.89
CA THR A 14 -21.79 -27.47 -24.04
C THR A 14 -23.23 -27.19 -24.40
N ASP A 15 -23.49 -27.03 -25.69
CA ASP A 15 -24.82 -26.87 -26.27
C ASP A 15 -25.01 -28.00 -27.29
N PRO A 16 -26.00 -28.91 -27.14
CA PRO A 16 -26.14 -30.06 -28.04
C PRO A 16 -26.47 -29.69 -29.49
N ASP A 17 -27.09 -28.53 -29.71
CA ASP A 17 -27.54 -28.06 -31.01
C ASP A 17 -26.49 -27.19 -31.71
N GLY A 18 -25.47 -26.76 -30.97
CA GLY A 18 -24.35 -25.97 -31.47
C GLY A 18 -24.61 -24.49 -31.44
N ASP A 19 -25.58 -24.06 -30.66
CA ASP A 19 -25.90 -22.66 -30.52
C ASP A 19 -24.73 -21.88 -29.86
N PRO A 20 -24.60 -20.57 -30.14
CA PRO A 20 -23.60 -19.74 -29.47
C PRO A 20 -23.88 -19.62 -27.97
N ILE A 21 -22.86 -19.84 -27.15
CA ILE A 21 -22.94 -19.59 -25.70
C ILE A 21 -22.24 -18.28 -25.37
N GLN A 22 -22.97 -17.42 -24.66
CA GLN A 22 -22.44 -16.23 -24.03
C GLN A 22 -22.11 -16.53 -22.57
N PHE A 23 -20.86 -16.29 -22.17
CA PHE A 23 -20.44 -16.30 -20.77
C PHE A 23 -20.54 -14.89 -20.19
N THR A 24 -20.97 -14.78 -18.94
CA THR A 24 -20.93 -13.53 -18.19
C THR A 24 -20.32 -13.73 -16.81
N LEU A 25 -19.70 -12.68 -16.29
CA LEU A 25 -19.14 -12.59 -14.96
C LEU A 25 -19.93 -11.56 -14.16
N GLY A 26 -20.29 -11.92 -12.94
CA GLY A 26 -20.77 -11.03 -11.91
C GLY A 26 -20.14 -11.37 -10.55
N GLY A 27 -20.57 -10.67 -9.50
CA GLY A 27 -20.15 -10.96 -8.14
C GLY A 27 -21.29 -10.86 -7.14
N SER A 28 -21.00 -11.21 -5.88
CA SER A 28 -21.88 -10.96 -4.73
C SER A 28 -22.15 -9.46 -4.51
N ALA A 29 -23.15 -9.14 -3.67
CA ALA A 29 -23.50 -7.75 -3.35
C ALA A 29 -22.27 -6.94 -2.88
N GLY A 30 -22.01 -5.81 -3.53
CA GLY A 30 -20.86 -4.95 -3.24
C GLY A 30 -19.53 -5.42 -3.86
N PHE A 31 -19.53 -6.49 -4.64
CA PHE A 31 -18.36 -7.02 -5.35
C PHE A 31 -18.60 -7.06 -6.85
N ALA A 32 -17.93 -6.15 -7.56
CA ALA A 32 -17.94 -6.05 -9.02
C ALA A 32 -16.56 -6.46 -9.55
N PRO A 33 -16.34 -7.76 -9.86
CA PRO A 33 -15.01 -8.26 -10.23
C PRO A 33 -14.48 -7.65 -11.53
N ASP A 34 -15.36 -7.28 -12.46
CA ASP A 34 -15.04 -6.57 -13.70
C ASP A 34 -14.43 -5.18 -13.46
N VAL A 35 -15.00 -4.42 -12.51
CA VAL A 35 -14.43 -3.12 -12.06
C VAL A 35 -13.05 -3.31 -11.42
N LEU A 36 -12.82 -4.48 -10.81
CA LEU A 36 -11.54 -4.89 -10.23
C LEU A 36 -10.60 -5.56 -11.25
N GLY A 37 -10.90 -5.44 -12.55
CA GLY A 37 -10.02 -5.87 -13.64
C GLY A 37 -10.16 -7.35 -14.03
N ALA A 38 -11.13 -8.07 -13.47
CA ALA A 38 -11.42 -9.43 -13.93
C ALA A 38 -12.06 -9.40 -15.33
N THR A 39 -11.65 -10.34 -16.17
CA THR A 39 -12.09 -10.42 -17.57
C THR A 39 -12.45 -11.84 -17.95
N ILE A 40 -13.34 -11.96 -18.95
CA ILE A 40 -13.61 -13.20 -19.66
C ILE A 40 -13.27 -12.95 -21.13
N ALA A 41 -12.40 -13.78 -21.69
CA ALA A 41 -12.09 -13.77 -23.11
C ALA A 41 -12.59 -15.07 -23.77
N PRO A 42 -13.44 -15.02 -24.81
CA PRO A 42 -13.85 -16.22 -25.53
C PRO A 42 -12.63 -16.91 -26.17
N GLN A 43 -12.65 -18.24 -26.21
CA GLN A 43 -11.61 -19.05 -26.84
C GLN A 43 -12.15 -19.75 -28.09
N ALA A 44 -11.23 -20.31 -28.89
CA ALA A 44 -11.57 -21.12 -30.06
C ALA A 44 -12.54 -22.25 -29.67
N GLN A 45 -13.53 -22.46 -30.53
CA GLN A 45 -14.63 -23.39 -30.28
C GLN A 45 -14.47 -24.66 -31.10
N ALA A 46 -14.91 -25.79 -30.55
CA ALA A 46 -14.77 -27.10 -31.17
C ALA A 46 -16.07 -27.90 -31.02
N GLY A 47 -16.76 -28.13 -32.14
CA GLY A 47 -18.03 -28.85 -32.17
C GLY A 47 -19.07 -28.21 -31.24
N GLN A 48 -19.62 -29.01 -30.32
CA GLN A 48 -20.61 -28.59 -29.33
C GLN A 48 -20.04 -27.92 -28.08
N VAL A 49 -18.71 -27.77 -28.00
CA VAL A 49 -18.04 -27.21 -26.81
C VAL A 49 -17.71 -25.74 -27.03
N ARG A 50 -18.02 -24.95 -26.01
CA ARG A 50 -17.79 -23.50 -25.94
C ARG A 50 -16.83 -23.25 -24.77
N ARG A 51 -15.78 -22.46 -25.01
CA ARG A 51 -14.75 -22.16 -24.02
C ARG A 51 -14.54 -20.67 -23.86
N ALA A 52 -14.22 -20.23 -22.65
CA ALA A 52 -13.75 -18.88 -22.38
C ALA A 52 -12.69 -18.90 -21.29
N ARG A 53 -11.71 -18.01 -21.38
CA ARG A 53 -10.68 -17.81 -20.37
C ARG A 53 -11.13 -16.74 -19.39
N PHE A 54 -11.29 -17.11 -18.12
CA PHE A 54 -11.37 -16.13 -17.04
C PHE A 54 -9.96 -15.72 -16.61
N THR A 55 -9.74 -14.43 -16.35
CA THR A 55 -8.48 -13.92 -15.79
C THR A 55 -8.76 -12.72 -14.89
N TRP A 56 -8.24 -12.76 -13.67
CA TRP A 56 -8.34 -11.68 -12.70
C TRP A 56 -6.97 -11.37 -12.10
N PRO A 57 -6.32 -10.25 -12.48
CA PRO A 57 -5.15 -9.74 -11.80
C PRO A 57 -5.58 -9.10 -10.47
N VAL A 58 -5.27 -9.75 -9.36
CA VAL A 58 -5.67 -9.24 -8.05
C VAL A 58 -4.72 -8.15 -7.60
N ASP A 59 -5.27 -6.95 -7.43
CA ASP A 59 -4.56 -5.80 -6.91
C ASP A 59 -5.16 -5.33 -5.57
N CYS A 60 -4.61 -4.24 -5.03
CA CYS A 60 -5.00 -3.69 -3.73
C CYS A 60 -6.49 -3.29 -3.63
N ARG A 61 -7.17 -3.01 -4.76
CA ARG A 61 -8.60 -2.64 -4.77
C ARG A 61 -9.49 -3.82 -4.40
N ALA A 62 -9.00 -5.04 -4.55
CA ALA A 62 -9.72 -6.27 -4.22
C ALA A 62 -9.73 -6.61 -2.72
N ILE A 63 -8.97 -5.87 -1.89
CA ILE A 63 -8.94 -6.11 -0.45
C ILE A 63 -10.25 -5.63 0.18
N THR A 64 -10.93 -6.54 0.87
CA THR A 64 -12.18 -6.29 1.58
C THR A 64 -11.98 -5.54 2.90
N SER A 65 -13.03 -4.92 3.44
CA SER A 65 -13.01 -4.30 4.78
C SER A 65 -14.10 -4.94 5.64
N PRO A 66 -13.75 -5.71 6.69
CA PRO A 66 -12.38 -6.10 7.09
C PRO A 66 -11.71 -7.00 6.04
N ALA A 67 -10.37 -7.09 6.07
CA ALA A 67 -9.63 -7.95 5.14
C ALA A 67 -9.95 -9.44 5.35
N GLY A 68 -9.79 -10.25 4.30
CA GLY A 68 -10.03 -11.70 4.37
C GLY A 68 -11.50 -12.13 4.30
N GLN A 69 -12.44 -11.21 4.01
CA GLN A 69 -13.85 -11.58 3.81
C GLN A 69 -14.04 -12.35 2.50
N THR A 70 -14.89 -13.38 2.53
CA THR A 70 -15.26 -14.17 1.36
C THR A 70 -16.16 -13.38 0.42
N GLN A 71 -15.81 -13.36 -0.86
CA GLN A 71 -16.63 -12.85 -1.96
C GLN A 71 -16.97 -13.99 -2.93
N GLN A 72 -18.00 -13.81 -3.76
CA GLN A 72 -18.41 -14.83 -4.74
C GLN A 72 -18.18 -14.30 -6.14
N LEU A 73 -17.40 -15.01 -6.95
CA LEU A 73 -17.43 -14.86 -8.40
C LEU A 73 -18.63 -15.64 -8.93
N VAL A 74 -19.48 -15.00 -9.71
CA VAL A 74 -20.72 -15.57 -10.24
C VAL A 74 -20.61 -15.65 -11.74
N PHE A 75 -20.60 -16.88 -12.28
CA PHE A 75 -20.54 -17.12 -13.71
C PHE A 75 -21.89 -17.64 -14.20
N THR A 76 -22.39 -17.06 -15.28
CA THR A 76 -23.54 -17.60 -15.99
C THR A 76 -23.19 -17.86 -17.44
N ALA A 77 -23.81 -18.88 -18.01
CA ALA A 77 -23.74 -19.18 -19.43
C ALA A 77 -25.16 -19.18 -19.99
N SER A 78 -25.36 -18.50 -21.12
CA SER A 78 -26.64 -18.45 -21.80
C SER A 78 -26.50 -18.73 -23.28
N SER A 79 -27.43 -19.49 -23.82
CA SER A 79 -27.60 -19.75 -25.25
C SER A 79 -28.89 -19.08 -25.73
N THR A 80 -28.95 -18.64 -26.98
CA THR A 80 -30.19 -18.17 -27.60
C THR A 80 -30.43 -18.99 -28.85
N THR A 81 -31.54 -19.72 -28.86
CA THR A 81 -31.88 -20.59 -29.99
C THR A 81 -32.16 -19.77 -31.25
N PRO A 82 -32.14 -20.38 -32.45
CA PRO A 82 -32.51 -19.70 -33.69
C PRO A 82 -33.92 -19.09 -33.66
N CYS A 83 -34.81 -19.61 -32.80
CA CYS A 83 -36.17 -19.10 -32.59
C CYS A 83 -36.24 -17.92 -31.59
N GLY A 84 -35.11 -17.46 -31.06
CA GLY A 84 -35.02 -16.34 -30.11
C GLY A 84 -35.28 -16.72 -28.64
N THR A 85 -35.35 -18.02 -28.32
CA THR A 85 -35.55 -18.47 -26.94
C THR A 85 -34.23 -18.46 -26.18
N ARG A 86 -34.15 -17.69 -25.10
CA ARG A 86 -32.98 -17.66 -24.23
C ARG A 86 -33.01 -18.81 -23.22
N GLN A 87 -31.93 -19.59 -23.19
CA GLN A 87 -31.70 -20.69 -22.27
C GLN A 87 -30.55 -20.36 -21.32
N LEU A 88 -30.63 -20.84 -20.07
CA LEU A 88 -29.65 -20.59 -19.02
C LEU A 88 -29.09 -21.91 -18.51
N ALA A 89 -27.77 -21.99 -18.42
CA ALA A 89 -27.10 -23.03 -17.64
C ALA A 89 -27.23 -22.75 -16.13
N PRO A 90 -27.02 -23.76 -15.26
CA PRO A 90 -26.83 -23.53 -13.84
C PRO A 90 -25.73 -22.50 -13.57
N THR A 91 -25.96 -21.65 -12.58
CA THR A 91 -24.97 -20.64 -12.17
C THR A 91 -23.82 -21.31 -11.43
N LEU A 92 -22.58 -20.95 -11.78
CA LEU A 92 -21.39 -21.37 -11.06
C LEU A 92 -20.96 -20.26 -10.10
N GLN A 93 -20.87 -20.57 -8.82
CA GLN A 93 -20.38 -19.66 -7.78
C GLN A 93 -19.04 -20.16 -7.25
N ILE A 94 -18.01 -19.32 -7.34
CA ILE A 94 -16.67 -19.63 -6.85
C ILE A 94 -16.36 -18.68 -5.69
N PRO A 95 -16.22 -19.19 -4.45
CA PRO A 95 -15.81 -18.37 -3.33
C PRO A 95 -14.34 -17.98 -3.49
N VAL A 96 -14.06 -16.70 -3.26
CA VAL A 96 -12.71 -16.14 -3.27
C VAL A 96 -12.45 -15.37 -1.99
N ILE A 97 -11.26 -15.57 -1.43
CA ILE A 97 -10.75 -14.82 -0.28
C ILE A 97 -9.44 -14.18 -0.69
N VAL A 98 -9.39 -12.84 -0.60
CA VAL A 98 -8.16 -12.07 -0.74
C VAL A 98 -7.52 -11.95 0.63
N ASP A 99 -6.48 -12.75 0.84
CA ASP A 99 -5.64 -12.75 2.03
C ASP A 99 -4.75 -11.50 2.01
N TYR A 100 -4.83 -10.71 3.07
CA TYR A 100 -4.03 -9.50 3.25
C TYR A 100 -3.84 -9.22 4.75
N GLY A 101 -2.59 -9.02 5.14
CA GLY A 101 -2.21 -8.61 6.49
C GLY A 101 -1.03 -7.66 6.43
N ASN A 102 -1.04 -6.66 7.31
CA ASN A 102 -0.03 -5.62 7.39
C ASN A 102 0.27 -5.32 8.86
N VAL A 103 1.55 -5.27 9.22
CA VAL A 103 2.05 -4.87 10.53
C VAL A 103 2.71 -3.51 10.37
N PRO A 104 2.37 -2.50 11.19
CA PRO A 104 2.97 -1.18 11.05
C PRO A 104 4.51 -1.23 11.15
N PRO A 105 5.23 -0.41 10.38
CA PRO A 105 6.68 -0.35 10.45
C PRO A 105 7.13 0.31 11.77
N VAL A 106 8.32 -0.05 12.22
CA VAL A 106 8.94 0.48 13.44
C VAL A 106 10.04 1.46 13.07
N LEU A 107 10.02 2.65 13.67
CA LEU A 107 11.06 3.67 13.54
C LEU A 107 11.87 3.75 14.85
N THR A 108 13.18 3.67 14.74
CA THR A 108 14.14 3.85 15.84
C THR A 108 15.17 4.91 15.48
N THR A 109 15.78 5.53 16.49
CA THR A 109 16.76 6.59 16.27
C THR A 109 17.74 6.73 17.43
N THR A 110 18.90 7.31 17.17
CA THR A 110 19.85 7.75 18.20
C THR A 110 19.59 9.18 18.70
N LEU A 111 18.57 9.87 18.17
CA LEU A 111 18.10 11.12 18.79
C LEU A 111 17.69 10.83 20.24
N PRO A 112 17.97 11.73 21.18
CA PRO A 112 17.46 11.61 22.54
C PRO A 112 15.96 11.31 22.52
N GLN A 113 15.53 10.34 23.31
CA GLN A 113 14.13 9.92 23.39
C GLN A 113 13.51 10.45 24.68
N PRO A 114 12.21 10.77 24.68
CA PRO A 114 11.56 11.20 25.90
C PRO A 114 11.46 10.03 26.88
N THR A 115 11.71 10.28 28.16
CA THR A 115 11.56 9.26 29.21
C THR A 115 10.10 8.91 29.49
N THR A 116 9.18 9.84 29.20
CA THR A 116 7.73 9.61 29.28
C THR A 116 7.03 10.07 28.00
N PRO A 117 5.89 9.47 27.61
CA PRO A 117 5.18 9.84 26.38
C PRO A 117 4.72 11.30 26.30
N THR A 118 4.69 12.01 27.43
CA THR A 118 4.28 13.42 27.53
C THR A 118 5.45 14.40 27.45
N ASP A 119 6.70 13.93 27.51
CA ASP A 119 7.87 14.81 27.47
C ASP A 119 8.19 15.24 26.03
N THR A 120 8.46 16.53 25.86
CA THR A 120 9.06 17.04 24.62
C THR A 120 10.57 16.93 24.72
N VAL A 121 11.20 16.15 23.84
CA VAL A 121 12.66 16.11 23.76
C VAL A 121 13.17 17.43 23.20
N VAL A 122 13.98 18.11 24.01
CA VAL A 122 14.73 19.28 23.59
C VAL A 122 16.21 18.94 23.45
N ILE A 123 16.74 19.04 22.23
CA ILE A 123 18.16 18.83 21.95
C ILE A 123 18.87 20.19 21.99
N ARG A 124 19.80 20.36 22.93
CA ARG A 124 20.61 21.57 23.07
C ARG A 124 21.99 21.34 22.47
N LEU A 125 22.31 22.09 21.43
CA LEU A 125 23.56 21.98 20.69
C LEU A 125 24.34 23.29 20.76
N PRO A 126 25.63 23.25 21.17
CA PRO A 126 26.53 24.40 21.06
C PRO A 126 26.67 24.83 19.60
N LEU A 127 26.81 26.14 19.37
CA LEU A 127 27.11 26.65 18.04
C LEU A 127 28.49 26.17 17.58
N GLY A 128 28.62 25.89 16.28
CA GLY A 128 29.87 25.43 15.66
C GLY A 128 30.25 23.97 15.97
N GLN A 129 29.44 23.24 16.73
CA GLN A 129 29.67 21.81 16.99
C GLN A 129 28.78 20.95 16.10
N PRO A 130 29.37 20.01 15.33
CA PRO A 130 28.56 19.13 14.48
C PRO A 130 27.72 18.19 15.34
N TYR A 131 26.49 17.97 14.91
CA TYR A 131 25.57 17.00 15.47
C TYR A 131 25.16 16.00 14.39
N SER A 132 25.08 14.73 14.79
CA SER A 132 24.62 13.65 13.92
C SER A 132 23.73 12.70 14.70
N ALA A 133 22.68 12.21 14.04
CA ALA A 133 21.84 11.15 14.54
C ALA A 133 21.44 10.21 13.41
N THR A 134 21.31 8.92 13.71
CA THR A 134 20.85 7.92 12.75
C THR A 134 19.41 7.55 13.04
N LEU A 135 18.70 7.14 11.99
CA LEU A 135 17.34 6.64 12.02
C LEU A 135 17.30 5.32 11.28
N THR A 136 16.62 4.33 11.85
CA THR A 136 16.45 2.99 11.27
C THR A 136 14.97 2.61 11.28
N GLY A 137 14.50 2.14 10.14
CA GLY A 137 13.14 1.67 9.92
C GLY A 137 13.14 0.19 9.60
N THR A 138 12.23 -0.57 10.20
CA THR A 138 12.04 -2.00 9.91
C THR A 138 10.57 -2.32 9.74
N ASP A 139 10.27 -3.20 8.81
CA ASP A 139 8.93 -3.69 8.53
C ASP A 139 8.91 -5.22 8.46
N ALA A 140 7.97 -5.83 9.18
CA ALA A 140 7.90 -7.29 9.31
C ALA A 140 7.29 -7.97 8.08
N ASN A 141 6.54 -7.23 7.26
CA ASN A 141 5.94 -7.70 6.02
C ASN A 141 6.91 -7.64 4.84
N GLY A 142 8.04 -6.94 5.01
CA GLY A 142 9.03 -6.72 3.95
C GLY A 142 8.61 -5.60 3.00
N ASP A 143 7.68 -4.73 3.41
CA ASP A 143 7.20 -3.64 2.58
C ASP A 143 8.32 -2.62 2.32
N VAL A 144 8.28 -1.99 1.15
CA VAL A 144 9.28 -0.97 0.80
C VAL A 144 9.07 0.24 1.71
N LEU A 145 10.15 0.69 2.36
CA LEU A 145 10.11 1.79 3.31
C LEU A 145 10.74 3.06 2.73
N THR A 146 10.08 4.19 2.98
CA THR A 146 10.59 5.52 2.65
C THR A 146 10.70 6.36 3.91
N MET A 147 11.84 7.03 4.09
CA MET A 147 12.08 7.98 5.18
C MET A 147 12.09 9.42 4.68
N SER A 148 11.61 10.33 5.51
CA SER A 148 11.70 11.76 5.23
C SER A 148 11.89 12.58 6.51
N ALA A 149 12.40 13.81 6.35
CA ALA A 149 12.54 14.78 7.43
C ALA A 149 12.04 16.15 6.95
N ALA A 150 11.28 16.84 7.80
CA ALA A 150 10.74 18.16 7.50
C ALA A 150 10.86 19.11 8.70
N GLY A 151 11.31 20.33 8.45
CA GLY A 151 11.29 21.41 9.42
C GLY A 151 9.89 22.03 9.54
N ARG A 152 9.46 22.33 10.77
CA ARG A 152 8.18 23.01 11.01
C ARG A 152 8.30 24.49 10.71
N GLY A 153 7.82 24.90 9.53
CA GLY A 153 7.84 26.31 9.10
C GLY A 153 9.20 26.78 8.56
N PHE A 154 10.13 25.86 8.29
CA PHE A 154 11.41 26.15 7.67
C PHE A 154 11.90 24.98 6.82
N SER A 155 12.75 25.25 5.82
CA SER A 155 13.47 24.20 5.10
C SER A 155 14.74 23.81 5.85
N LEU A 156 15.02 22.52 5.99
CA LEU A 156 16.23 22.02 6.68
C LEU A 156 17.52 22.66 6.14
N ALA A 157 17.65 22.76 4.82
CA ALA A 157 18.84 23.31 4.18
C ALA A 157 19.07 24.80 4.53
N ALA A 158 18.02 25.60 4.68
CA ALA A 158 18.14 27.02 5.06
C ALA A 158 18.74 27.23 6.45
N THR A 159 18.67 26.21 7.32
CA THR A 159 19.28 26.23 8.65
C THR A 159 20.53 25.36 8.72
N GLY A 160 21.08 24.91 7.58
CA GLY A 160 22.27 24.07 7.49
C GLY A 160 22.06 22.61 7.95
N MET A 161 20.81 22.15 8.03
CA MET A 161 20.48 20.77 8.36
C MET A 161 20.44 19.91 7.09
N HIS A 162 20.95 18.69 7.19
CA HIS A 162 20.95 17.72 6.10
C HIS A 162 20.34 16.39 6.57
N PHE A 163 19.53 15.78 5.72
CA PHE A 163 18.95 14.46 5.94
C PHE A 163 19.21 13.60 4.71
N THR A 164 19.99 12.54 4.88
CA THR A 164 20.42 11.68 3.79
C THR A 164 19.89 10.27 4.04
N THR A 165 19.14 9.74 3.08
CA THR A 165 18.64 8.37 3.10
C THR A 165 19.66 7.40 2.51
N GLU A 166 19.69 6.19 3.05
CA GLU A 166 20.55 5.10 2.61
C GLU A 166 19.74 4.04 1.85
N ALA A 167 20.31 3.51 0.77
CA ALA A 167 19.69 2.38 0.08
C ALA A 167 19.74 1.13 0.97
N ARG A 168 18.58 0.49 1.18
CA ARG A 168 18.45 -0.74 1.95
C ARG A 168 17.51 -1.73 1.23
N PRO A 169 17.58 -3.03 1.55
CA PRO A 169 16.62 -4.01 1.05
C PRO A 169 15.19 -3.66 1.47
N ALA A 170 14.21 -4.25 0.78
CA ALA A 170 12.81 -4.15 1.17
C ALA A 170 12.61 -4.62 2.62
N GLY A 171 11.69 -3.98 3.34
CA GLY A 171 11.51 -4.17 4.79
C GLY A 171 12.48 -3.35 5.66
N GLN A 172 13.41 -2.59 5.09
CA GLN A 172 14.37 -1.79 5.85
C GLN A 172 14.53 -0.39 5.25
N ALA A 173 14.77 0.60 6.11
CA ALA A 173 15.20 1.94 5.73
C ALA A 173 16.24 2.47 6.72
N GLY A 174 17.17 3.29 6.22
CA GLY A 174 18.16 3.98 7.05
C GLY A 174 18.33 5.41 6.60
N ALA A 175 18.58 6.30 7.55
CA ALA A 175 18.91 7.68 7.25
C ALA A 175 19.81 8.29 8.32
N THR A 176 20.58 9.29 7.91
CA THR A 176 21.42 10.07 8.79
C THR A 176 20.98 11.54 8.73
N PHE A 177 20.69 12.11 9.90
CA PHE A 177 20.47 13.53 10.10
C PHE A 177 21.77 14.18 10.59
N THR A 178 22.20 15.25 9.94
CA THR A 178 23.36 16.04 10.37
C THR A 178 23.01 17.51 10.44
N TRP A 179 23.66 18.20 11.38
CA TRP A 179 23.54 19.64 11.51
C TRP A 179 24.80 20.24 12.08
N LEU A 180 25.26 21.35 11.50
CA LEU A 180 26.26 22.22 12.10
C LEU A 180 25.58 23.55 12.44
N PRO A 181 25.19 23.78 13.72
CA PRO A 181 24.49 24.99 14.09
C PRO A 181 25.38 26.22 13.93
N THR A 182 24.92 27.20 13.15
CA THR A 182 25.56 28.52 12.97
C THR A 182 24.64 29.63 13.47
N CYS A 183 25.18 30.83 13.68
CA CYS A 183 24.38 32.00 14.08
C CYS A 183 23.30 32.34 13.04
N ASP A 184 23.60 32.20 11.74
CA ASP A 184 22.69 32.57 10.65
C ASP A 184 21.46 31.65 10.57
N GLY A 185 21.58 30.41 11.06
CA GLY A 185 20.50 29.41 11.04
C GLY A 185 19.57 29.46 12.25
N VAL A 186 19.78 30.37 13.20
CA VAL A 186 19.03 30.44 14.47
C VAL A 186 18.37 31.80 14.64
N ALA A 187 17.03 31.82 14.60
CA ALA A 187 16.27 33.01 14.95
C ALA A 187 16.37 33.29 16.47
N VAL A 188 16.58 34.55 16.84
CA VAL A 188 16.63 35.02 18.23
C VAL A 188 15.54 36.06 18.44
N VAL A 189 14.65 35.83 19.41
CA VAL A 189 13.59 36.77 19.79
C VAL A 189 13.76 37.12 21.27
N ASN A 190 13.82 38.42 21.58
CA ASN A 190 14.05 38.92 22.94
C ASN A 190 15.30 38.30 23.62
N GLY A 191 16.37 38.12 22.85
CA GLY A 191 17.63 37.52 23.34
C GLY A 191 17.58 36.00 23.57
N LYS A 192 16.50 35.32 23.17
CA LYS A 192 16.37 33.85 23.31
C LYS A 192 16.31 33.17 21.94
N PRO A 193 17.01 32.05 21.72
CA PRO A 193 16.88 31.28 20.48
C PRO A 193 15.46 30.71 20.37
N MET A 194 14.89 30.75 19.17
CA MET A 194 13.63 30.06 18.90
C MET A 194 13.86 28.56 18.65
N PRO A 195 12.95 27.69 19.13
CA PRO A 195 12.96 26.29 18.78
C PRO A 195 12.85 26.03 17.29
N LEU A 196 13.71 25.16 16.78
CA LEU A 196 13.49 24.49 15.49
C LEU A 196 12.93 23.11 15.78
N THR A 197 11.77 22.79 15.21
CA THR A 197 11.18 21.46 15.29
C THR A 197 11.37 20.75 13.96
N VAL A 198 12.00 19.57 14.01
CA VAL A 198 12.13 18.66 12.86
C VAL A 198 11.30 17.42 13.12
N THR A 199 10.46 17.05 12.15
CA THR A 199 9.69 15.80 12.17
C THR A 199 10.29 14.83 11.17
N PHE A 200 10.62 13.64 11.65
CA PHE A 200 11.07 12.49 10.87
C PHE A 200 9.90 11.53 10.70
N GLN A 201 9.68 11.05 9.48
CA GLN A 201 8.58 10.14 9.15
C GLN A 201 9.11 8.89 8.47
N LEU A 202 8.51 7.75 8.82
CA LEU A 202 8.68 6.48 8.14
C LEU A 202 7.35 6.10 7.47
N GLN A 203 7.40 5.76 6.18
CA GLN A 203 6.23 5.37 5.39
C GLN A 203 6.50 4.04 4.70
N GLU A 204 5.59 3.08 4.88
CA GLU A 204 5.54 1.83 4.14
C GLU A 204 4.76 1.98 2.82
N ALA A 205 5.14 1.20 1.81
CA ALA A 205 4.45 1.09 0.54
C ALA A 205 3.70 -0.25 0.45
N THR A 206 2.45 -0.25 0.91
CA THR A 206 1.57 -1.42 1.00
C THR A 206 0.16 -1.05 0.57
N CYS A 207 -0.74 -2.03 0.43
CA CYS A 207 -2.10 -1.75 -0.04
C CYS A 207 -2.95 -0.94 0.94
N ARG A 208 -2.70 -1.07 2.25
CA ARG A 208 -3.35 -0.30 3.32
C ARG A 208 -2.30 0.15 4.33
N PRO A 209 -1.59 1.25 4.05
CA PRO A 209 -0.53 1.72 4.93
C PRO A 209 -1.10 2.13 6.28
N SER A 210 -0.38 1.74 7.33
CA SER A 210 -0.67 2.09 8.71
C SER A 210 -0.38 3.58 8.96
N PRO A 211 -0.95 4.18 10.03
CA PRO A 211 -0.60 5.53 10.44
C PRO A 211 0.91 5.69 10.64
N ARG A 212 1.46 6.81 10.16
CA ARG A 212 2.91 7.05 10.10
C ARG A 212 3.52 7.15 11.49
N PRO A 213 4.53 6.32 11.82
CA PRO A 213 5.41 6.59 12.94
C PRO A 213 6.16 7.91 12.69
N ALA A 214 6.17 8.78 13.70
CA ALA A 214 6.89 10.05 13.63
C ALA A 214 7.78 10.23 14.87
N ALA A 215 9.01 10.67 14.64
CA ALA A 215 9.88 11.19 15.70
C ALA A 215 9.99 12.71 15.53
N SER A 216 9.94 13.45 16.62
CA SER A 216 10.12 14.91 16.58
C SER A 216 11.27 15.32 17.50
N ALA A 217 12.14 16.17 17.00
CA ALA A 217 13.17 16.82 17.79
C ALA A 217 12.90 18.33 17.80
N SER A 218 12.91 18.94 18.98
CA SER A 218 12.83 20.40 19.12
C SER A 218 14.10 20.96 19.75
N ARG A 219 14.49 22.19 19.45
CA ARG A 219 15.60 22.91 20.10
C ARG A 219 15.08 23.96 21.08
N CYS A 220 15.89 24.37 22.06
CA CYS A 220 15.78 25.66 22.76
C CYS A 220 17.17 26.30 22.81
#